data_AF-A0A7Y8L3C1-F1
#
_entry.id   AF-A0A7Y8L3C1-F1
#
_cell.length_a   1.000
_cell.length_b   1.000
_cell.length_c   1.000
_cell.angle_alpha   90.00
_cell.angle_beta   90.00
_cell.angle_gamma   90.00
#
_symmetry.space_group_name_H-M   'P 1'
#
loop_
_entity.id
_entity.type
_entity.pdbx_description
1 polymer ?
#
loop_
_entity_poly.entity_id
_entity_poly.type
_entity_poly.pdbx_seq_one_letter_code
_entity_poly.pdbx_strand_id
1 'polypeptide(L)'
;SGRAKVNQETLDFIKSALYGVVNETGGTGWAAKSQFISIGGKTGTAQVVGMRYGSRYLPAKLRDHAWFVAIAPIEKPEISLSVFVEHGGHGGSAAAPIAKRAIEGYFKNSKFKTQNSK
;
A
#
# COMPACT_ATOMS: atom_id res chain seq x y z
N SER A 1 -22.63 -3.80 -13.90
CA SER A 1 -21.90 -3.52 -12.65
C SER A 1 -21.37 -4.82 -12.06
N GLY A 2 -20.05 -5.05 -12.08
CA GLY A 2 -19.45 -6.27 -11.55
C GLY A 2 -19.47 -6.30 -10.03
N ARG A 3 -20.51 -6.89 -9.43
CA ARG A 3 -20.46 -7.28 -8.02
C ARG A 3 -19.82 -8.66 -7.95
N ALA A 4 -18.62 -8.73 -7.38
CA ALA A 4 -18.04 -10.01 -7.03
C ALA A 4 -18.95 -10.64 -5.95
N LYS A 5 -19.41 -11.88 -6.16
CA LYS A 5 -20.13 -12.65 -5.14
C LYS A 5 -19.12 -13.12 -4.10
N VAL A 6 -18.78 -12.25 -3.16
CA VAL A 6 -17.89 -12.54 -2.04
C VAL A 6 -18.71 -12.43 -0.76
N ASN A 7 -18.61 -13.44 0.11
CA ASN A 7 -19.28 -13.37 1.40
C ASN A 7 -18.59 -12.35 2.32
N GLN A 8 -19.31 -11.83 3.31
CA GLN A 8 -18.80 -10.76 4.17
C GLN A 8 -17.60 -11.22 5.00
N GLU A 9 -17.63 -12.47 5.49
CA GLU A 9 -16.55 -13.09 6.26
C GLU A 9 -15.22 -13.09 5.50
N THR A 10 -15.24 -13.42 4.20
CA THR A 10 -14.03 -13.39 3.36
C THR A 10 -13.52 -11.96 3.19
N LEU A 11 -14.41 -10.97 3.02
CA LEU A 11 -13.99 -9.57 2.93
C LEU A 11 -13.37 -9.08 4.23
N ASP A 12 -13.94 -9.46 5.37
CA ASP A 12 -13.42 -9.08 6.68
C ASP A 12 -12.07 -9.75 6.97
N PHE A 13 -11.92 -11.02 6.57
CA PHE A 13 -10.64 -11.72 6.60
C PHE A 13 -9.59 -11.02 5.73
N ILE A 14 -9.92 -10.65 4.49
CA ILE A 14 -9.01 -9.93 3.60
C ILE A 14 -8.62 -8.57 4.20
N LYS A 15 -9.58 -7.81 4.73
CA LYS A 15 -9.29 -6.52 5.39
C LYS A 15 -8.34 -6.71 6.58
N SER A 16 -8.55 -7.75 7.37
CA SER A 16 -7.71 -8.08 8.53
C SER A 16 -6.29 -8.45 8.08
N ALA A 17 -6.16 -9.26 7.03
CA ALA A 17 -4.85 -9.60 6.45
C ALA A 17 -4.12 -8.36 5.89
N LEU A 18 -4.83 -7.48 5.18
CA LEU A 18 -4.26 -6.23 4.66
C LEU A 18 -3.87 -5.27 5.78
N TYR A 19 -4.62 -5.24 6.88
CA TYR A 19 -4.28 -4.49 8.08
C TYR A 19 -2.99 -5.04 8.70
N GLY A 20 -2.87 -6.37 8.86
CA GLY A 20 -1.69 -7.02 9.43
C GLY A 20 -0.41 -6.72 8.65
N VAL A 21 -0.47 -6.67 7.31
CA VAL A 21 0.68 -6.29 6.47
C VAL A 21 1.28 -4.93 6.85
N VAL A 22 0.46 -3.98 7.30
CA VAL A 22 0.87 -2.60 7.57
C VAL A 22 1.06 -2.33 9.07
N ASN A 23 0.23 -2.93 9.94
CA ASN A 23 0.09 -2.46 11.32
C ASN A 23 0.65 -3.41 12.37
N GLU A 24 0.75 -4.70 12.05
CA GLU A 24 1.26 -5.74 12.96
C GLU A 24 2.78 -5.90 12.85
N THR A 25 3.39 -6.38 13.94
CA THR A 25 4.82 -6.66 14.00
C THR A 25 5.20 -7.70 12.94
N GLY A 26 6.24 -7.40 12.15
CA GLY A 26 6.68 -8.27 11.05
C GLY A 26 5.93 -8.07 9.73
N GLY A 27 4.95 -7.16 9.66
CA GLY A 27 4.25 -6.80 8.44
C GLY A 27 5.17 -6.22 7.36
N THR A 28 5.05 -6.70 6.12
CA THR A 28 5.93 -6.29 5.01
C THR A 28 5.70 -4.85 4.53
N GLY A 29 4.54 -4.27 4.82
CA GLY A 29 4.12 -2.91 4.43
C GLY A 29 4.20 -1.91 5.57
N TRP A 30 4.94 -2.20 6.64
CA TRP A 30 4.97 -1.40 7.88
C TRP A 30 5.28 0.09 7.67
N ALA A 31 6.04 0.45 6.62
CA ALA A 31 6.35 1.85 6.30
C ALA A 31 5.11 2.66 5.88
N ALA A 32 4.01 2.00 5.53
CA ALA A 32 2.73 2.65 5.27
C ALA A 32 1.94 2.99 6.56
N LYS A 33 2.36 2.53 7.74
CA LYS A 33 1.63 2.73 9.00
C LYS A 33 1.48 4.22 9.31
N SER A 34 0.24 4.68 9.48
CA SER A 34 -0.09 6.05 9.88
C SER A 34 -0.56 6.08 11.34
N GLN A 35 -0.38 7.24 12.00
CA GLN A 35 -0.89 7.49 13.34
C GLN A 35 -2.31 8.09 13.33
N PHE A 36 -2.82 8.47 12.15
CA PHE A 36 -4.05 9.25 12.04
C PHE A 36 -5.16 8.54 11.24
N ILE A 37 -4.80 7.58 10.38
CA ILE A 37 -5.72 6.82 9.53
C ILE A 37 -5.27 5.36 9.49
N SER A 38 -6.21 4.43 9.63
CA SER A 38 -5.97 2.99 9.52
C SER A 38 -5.74 2.61 8.05
N ILE A 39 -4.51 2.27 7.70
CA ILE A 39 -4.13 1.88 6.34
C ILE A 39 -3.98 0.36 6.31
N GLY A 40 -4.66 -0.30 5.38
CA GLY A 40 -4.36 -1.68 4.99
C GLY A 40 -3.80 -1.72 3.58
N GLY A 41 -2.91 -2.67 3.30
CA GLY A 41 -2.31 -2.74 1.98
C GLY A 41 -1.50 -4.00 1.73
N LYS A 42 -0.97 -4.11 0.52
CA LYS A 42 -0.15 -5.22 0.10
C LYS A 42 1.06 -4.73 -0.69
N THR A 43 2.22 -5.24 -0.29
CA THR A 43 3.47 -5.12 -1.03
C THR A 43 3.50 -6.09 -2.19
N GLY A 44 4.18 -5.69 -3.26
CA GLY A 44 4.83 -6.65 -4.12
C GLY A 44 6.14 -6.11 -4.67
N THR A 45 6.74 -6.94 -5.51
CA THR A 45 7.95 -6.65 -6.27
C THR A 45 7.71 -7.17 -7.68
N ALA A 46 7.92 -6.38 -8.73
CA ALA A 46 7.83 -6.86 -10.11
C ALA A 46 9.26 -7.02 -10.65
N GLN A 47 9.65 -8.26 -10.93
CA GLN A 47 11.01 -8.58 -11.34
C GLN A 47 11.28 -8.14 -12.79
N VAL A 48 12.36 -7.40 -13.01
CA VAL A 48 12.71 -6.87 -14.34
C VAL A 48 13.50 -7.91 -15.17
N VAL A 49 14.27 -8.78 -14.51
CA VAL A 49 15.02 -9.87 -15.15
C VAL A 49 14.96 -11.14 -14.29
N GLY A 50 14.81 -12.31 -14.93
CA GLY A 50 14.87 -13.59 -14.23
C GLY A 50 16.25 -13.78 -13.58
N MET A 51 16.28 -14.16 -12.30
CA MET A 51 17.49 -14.45 -11.52
C MET A 51 18.42 -15.43 -12.25
N ARG A 52 19.36 -14.92 -13.05
CA ARG A 52 20.53 -15.68 -13.52
C ARG A 52 21.83 -15.22 -12.88
N TYR A 53 21.84 -14.11 -12.16
CA TYR A 53 23.06 -13.59 -11.56
C TYR A 53 22.83 -13.27 -10.09
N GLY A 54 23.42 -14.09 -9.21
CA GLY A 54 23.55 -13.87 -7.78
C GLY A 54 24.44 -12.67 -7.41
N SER A 55 24.39 -11.60 -8.19
CA SER A 55 25.12 -10.37 -7.93
C SER A 55 24.31 -9.47 -7.01
N ARG A 56 24.81 -9.24 -5.78
CA ARG A 56 24.28 -8.29 -4.78
C ARG A 56 24.16 -6.84 -5.28
N TYR A 57 24.65 -6.53 -6.48
CA TYR A 57 24.65 -5.22 -7.10
C TYR A 57 24.14 -5.32 -8.54
N LEU A 58 22.82 -5.25 -8.72
CA LEU A 58 22.23 -5.06 -10.04
C LEU A 58 22.32 -3.57 -10.43
N PRO A 59 22.74 -3.24 -11.66
CA PRO A 59 22.56 -1.90 -12.24
C PRO A 59 21.13 -1.39 -12.02
N ALA A 60 20.95 -0.09 -11.84
CA ALA A 60 19.63 0.49 -11.54
C ALA A 60 18.54 0.01 -12.51
N LYS A 61 18.85 -0.08 -13.81
CA LYS A 61 17.95 -0.55 -14.87
C LYS A 61 17.53 -2.03 -14.76
N LEU A 62 18.23 -2.82 -13.97
CA LEU A 62 17.98 -4.26 -13.76
C LEU A 62 17.37 -4.55 -12.39
N ARG A 63 17.13 -3.52 -11.56
CA ARG A 63 16.44 -3.68 -10.28
C ARG A 63 14.95 -3.87 -10.50
N ASP A 64 14.36 -4.71 -9.67
CA ASP A 64 12.92 -4.92 -9.62
C ASP A 64 12.16 -3.61 -9.39
N HIS A 65 10.94 -3.53 -9.91
CA HIS A 65 10.03 -2.44 -9.61
C HIS A 65 9.36 -2.68 -8.25
N ALA A 66 9.15 -1.60 -7.51
CA ALA A 66 8.45 -1.64 -6.24
C ALA A 66 6.98 -1.24 -6.47
N TRP A 67 6.04 -1.99 -5.90
CA TRP A 67 4.63 -1.63 -5.92
C TRP A 67 3.96 -1.89 -4.59
N PHE A 68 3.00 -1.02 -4.26
CA PHE A 68 2.20 -1.11 -3.06
C PHE A 68 0.79 -0.65 -3.37
N VAL A 69 -0.18 -1.50 -3.03
CA VAL A 69 -1.61 -1.17 -3.14
C VAL A 69 -2.18 -1.01 -1.74
N ALA A 70 -2.96 0.05 -1.53
CA ALA A 70 -3.48 0.42 -0.23
C ALA A 70 -4.95 0.82 -0.30
N ILE A 71 -5.68 0.57 0.79
CA ILE A 71 -7.02 1.10 1.03
C ILE A 71 -7.08 1.75 2.41
N ALA A 72 -7.87 2.82 2.53
CA ALA A 72 -7.97 3.59 3.77
C ALA A 72 -9.32 4.36 3.89
N PRO A 73 -9.87 4.52 5.12
CA PRO A 73 -9.59 3.70 6.31
C PRO A 73 -9.89 2.21 6.03
N ILE A 74 -9.18 1.27 6.65
CA ILE A 74 -9.37 -0.16 6.33
C ILE A 74 -10.76 -0.69 6.73
N GLU A 75 -11.35 -0.13 7.79
CA GLU A 75 -12.65 -0.54 8.33
C GLU A 75 -13.78 -0.10 7.38
N LYS A 76 -13.69 1.16 6.91
CA LYS A 76 -14.63 1.77 5.97
C LYS A 76 -13.87 2.46 4.83
N PRO A 77 -13.43 1.71 3.80
CA PRO A 77 -12.59 2.28 2.73
C PRO A 77 -13.27 3.43 1.98
N GLU A 78 -12.58 4.57 1.92
CA GLU A 78 -13.00 5.75 1.15
C GLU A 78 -12.07 5.99 -0.06
N ILE A 79 -10.82 5.55 0.03
CA ILE A 79 -9.82 5.65 -1.04
C ILE A 79 -9.09 4.32 -1.24
N SER A 80 -8.78 4.02 -2.50
CA SER A 80 -7.84 2.99 -2.92
C SER A 80 -6.73 3.64 -3.74
N LEU A 81 -5.48 3.22 -3.52
CA LEU A 81 -4.30 3.79 -4.15
C LEU A 81 -3.32 2.68 -4.55
N SER A 82 -2.77 2.76 -5.76
CA SER A 82 -1.63 1.97 -6.19
C SER A 82 -0.43 2.89 -6.42
N VAL A 83 0.69 2.56 -5.81
CA VAL A 83 1.97 3.24 -6.02
C VAL A 83 2.90 2.27 -6.72
N PHE A 84 3.47 2.70 -7.84
CA PHE A 84 4.47 1.96 -8.60
C PHE A 84 5.73 2.83 -8.72
N VAL A 85 6.88 2.27 -8.35
CA VAL A 85 8.18 2.93 -8.41
C VAL A 85 9.10 2.13 -9.31
N GLU A 86 9.46 2.73 -10.44
CA GLU A 86 10.36 2.09 -11.38
C GLU A 86 11.73 1.85 -10.76
N HIS A 87 12.28 0.64 -10.90
CA HIS A 87 13.56 0.24 -10.31
C HIS A 87 13.68 0.50 -8.80
N GLY A 88 12.54 0.61 -8.11
CA GLY A 88 12.43 0.93 -6.68
C GLY A 88 12.78 -0.23 -5.75
N GLY A 89 13.03 -1.44 -6.28
CA GLY A 89 13.30 -2.64 -5.51
C GLY A 89 12.06 -3.12 -4.79
N HIS A 90 12.02 -2.95 -3.46
CA HIS A 90 10.99 -3.55 -2.60
C HIS A 90 9.80 -2.62 -2.38
N GLY A 91 8.58 -3.12 -2.63
CA GLY A 91 7.32 -2.39 -2.40
C GLY A 91 7.17 -1.80 -1.00
N GLY A 92 7.62 -2.53 0.03
CA GLY A 92 7.52 -2.12 1.43
C GLY A 92 8.43 -0.95 1.82
N SER A 93 9.59 -0.79 1.20
CA SER A 93 10.53 0.29 1.55
C SER A 93 10.45 1.49 0.61
N ALA A 94 10.06 1.28 -0.65
CA ALA A 94 9.99 2.36 -1.65
C ALA A 94 8.56 2.88 -1.87
N ALA A 95 7.59 2.00 -2.13
CA ALA A 95 6.24 2.40 -2.53
C ALA A 95 5.30 2.66 -1.34
N ALA A 96 5.38 1.86 -0.28
CA ALA A 96 4.57 2.01 0.93
C ALA A 96 4.65 3.39 1.63
N PRO A 97 5.83 4.01 1.84
CA PRO A 97 5.89 5.34 2.46
C PRO A 97 5.30 6.45 1.57
N ILE A 98 5.34 6.30 0.25
CA ILE A 98 4.68 7.22 -0.69
C ILE A 98 3.17 7.11 -0.55
N ALA A 99 2.64 5.89 -0.49
CA ALA A 99 1.21 5.64 -0.30
C ALA A 99 0.69 6.27 1.00
N LYS A 100 1.44 6.12 2.11
CA LYS A 100 1.12 6.78 3.39
C LYS A 100 0.99 8.30 3.23
N ARG A 101 1.99 8.96 2.63
CA ARG A 101 1.98 10.43 2.46
C ARG A 101 0.79 10.89 1.63
N ALA A 102 0.49 10.19 0.55
CA ALA A 102 -0.65 10.50 -0.31
C ALA A 102 -1.99 10.35 0.44
N ILE A 103 -2.17 9.25 1.17
CA ILE A 103 -3.38 8.99 1.96
C ILE A 103 -3.53 10.02 3.10
N GLU A 104 -2.47 10.30 3.85
CA GLU A 104 -2.50 11.33 4.90
C GLU A 104 -2.84 12.71 4.33
N GLY A 105 -2.30 13.06 3.17
CA GLY A 105 -2.63 14.29 2.46
C GLY A 105 -4.09 14.37 2.04
N TYR A 106 -4.65 13.28 1.49
CA TYR A 106 -6.06 13.19 1.13
C TYR A 106 -6.97 13.46 2.34
N PHE A 107 -6.75 12.77 3.46
CA PHE A 107 -7.61 12.93 4.64
C PHE A 107 -7.42 14.26 5.38
N LYS A 108 -6.21 14.82 5.37
CA LYS A 108 -5.99 16.19 5.89
C LYS A 108 -6.81 17.19 5.10
N ASN A 109 -6.72 17.17 3.77
CA ASN A 109 -7.44 18.09 2.90
C ASN A 109 -8.97 17.92 2.98
N SER A 110 -9.48 16.69 3.09
CA SER A 110 -10.91 16.45 3.27
C SER A 110 -11.42 17.04 4.59
N LYS A 111 -10.67 16.91 5.70
CA LYS A 111 -11.02 17.54 6.97
C LYS A 111 -11.01 19.08 6.89
N PHE A 112 -10.03 19.66 6.20
CA PHE A 112 -10.00 21.12 5.97
C PHE A 112 -11.22 21.62 5.20
N LYS A 113 -11.67 20.90 4.16
CA LYS A 113 -12.88 21.27 3.39
C LYS A 113 -14.15 21.21 4.24
N THR A 114 -14.30 20.20 5.09
CA THR A 114 -15.48 20.05 5.96
C THR A 114 -15.55 21.12 7.05
N GLN A 115 -14.43 21.65 7.53
CA GLN A 115 -14.43 22.74 8.52
C GLN A 115 -14.70 24.12 7.92
N ASN A 116 -14.27 24.38 6.67
CA ASN A 116 -14.47 25.67 6.00
C ASN A 116 -15.80 25.78 5.23
N SER A 117 -16.68 24.78 5.32
CA SER A 117 -18.00 24.76 4.70
C SER A 117 -19.16 24.81 5.71
N LYS A 118 -18.84 25.03 6.99
CA LYS A 118 -19.79 25.38 8.05
C LYS A 118 -19.59 26.83 8.46
#